data_AF-A0A1D9C9C3-F1
#
_entry.id   AF-A0A1D9C9C3-F1
#
_cell.length_a   1.000
_cell.length_b   1.000
_cell.length_c   1.000
_cell.angle_alpha   90.00
_cell.angle_beta   90.00
_cell.angle_gamma   90.00
#
_symmetry.space_group_name_H-M   'P 1'
#
loop_
_entity.id
_entity.type
_entity.pdbx_description
1 polymer ?
#
loop_
_entity_poly.entity_id
_entity_poly.type
_entity_poly.pdbx_seq_one_letter_code
_entity_poly.pdbx_strand_id
1 'polypeptide(L)'
;LRKLMDLWDFRGSGLTNMHGATGDLVWLGTTTPQLEEIFWTLTHDLNTDLGGSGSNLRTPASCLGQSRCEYACYDTQSLNYAMTLEYQ
;
A
#
# COMPACT_ATOMS: atom_id res chain seq x y z
N LEU A 1 -10.63 0.07 3.54
CA LEU A 1 -10.10 0.36 4.88
C LEU A 1 -10.62 -0.59 5.96
N ARG A 2 -11.93 -0.66 6.27
CA ARG A 2 -12.45 -1.53 7.35
C ARG A 2 -11.92 -2.97 7.30
N LYS A 3 -12.08 -3.66 6.15
CA LYS A 3 -11.54 -5.02 5.95
C LYS A 3 -10.04 -5.18 6.21
N LEU A 4 -9.23 -4.16 5.86
CA LEU A 4 -7.79 -4.17 6.14
C LEU A 4 -7.52 -4.04 7.64
N MET A 5 -8.28 -3.19 8.33
CA MET A 5 -8.15 -3.03 9.78
C MET A 5 -8.65 -4.27 10.53
N ASP A 6 -9.73 -4.91 10.07
CA ASP A 6 -10.25 -6.15 10.66
C ASP A 6 -9.19 -7.28 10.58
N LEU A 7 -8.50 -7.40 9.44
CA LEU A 7 -7.38 -8.33 9.26
C LEU A 7 -6.21 -8.00 10.18
N TRP A 8 -5.85 -6.72 10.28
CA TRP A 8 -4.70 -6.29 11.08
C TRP A 8 -4.96 -6.38 12.59
N ASP A 9 -6.20 -6.17 13.03
CA ASP A 9 -6.61 -6.39 14.42
C ASP A 9 -6.55 -7.88 14.77
N PHE A 10 -6.91 -8.76 13.82
CA PHE A 10 -6.86 -10.21 14.02
C PHE A 10 -5.44 -10.80 14.00
N ARG A 11 -4.55 -10.32 13.12
CA ARG A 11 -3.23 -10.95 12.86
C ARG A 11 -2.03 -10.08 13.21
N GLY A 12 -2.24 -8.85 13.64
CA GLY A 12 -1.20 -7.87 13.93
C GLY A 12 -1.36 -7.25 15.31
N SER A 13 -0.74 -6.09 15.49
CA SER A 13 -0.80 -5.31 16.73
C SER A 13 -2.02 -4.38 16.81
N GLY A 14 -2.76 -4.21 15.71
CA GLY A 14 -3.76 -3.14 15.56
C GLY A 14 -3.18 -1.74 15.37
N LEU A 15 -1.86 -1.55 15.44
CA LEU A 15 -1.19 -0.25 15.27
C LEU A 15 -0.78 -0.02 13.80
N THR A 16 -0.97 1.20 13.31
CA THR A 16 -0.66 1.56 11.91
C THR A 16 -0.02 2.95 11.80
N ASN A 17 0.86 3.16 10.81
CA ASN A 17 1.11 4.51 10.29
C ASN A 17 0.27 4.75 9.03
N MET A 18 -0.41 5.89 8.99
CA MET A 18 -1.27 6.34 7.89
C MET A 18 -0.73 7.66 7.34
N HIS A 19 0.29 7.69 6.49
CA HIS A 19 1.00 6.61 5.78
C HIS A 19 2.49 6.63 6.11
N GLY A 20 3.26 5.69 5.56
CA GLY A 20 4.72 5.81 5.47
C GLY A 20 5.13 6.98 4.58
N ALA A 21 6.34 7.52 4.78
CA ALA A 21 6.81 8.69 4.04
C ALA A 21 6.89 8.46 2.51
N THR A 22 7.17 7.23 2.08
CA THR A 22 7.15 6.85 0.65
C THR A 22 5.73 6.72 0.10
N GLY A 23 4.72 6.45 0.94
CA GLY A 23 3.32 6.32 0.54
C GLY A 23 2.59 5.07 1.05
N ASP A 24 3.31 4.07 1.58
CA ASP A 24 2.72 2.79 1.99
C ASP A 24 1.76 2.89 3.18
N LEU A 25 0.75 2.03 3.21
CA LEU A 25 0.06 1.68 4.44
C LEU A 25 1.00 0.83 5.32
N VAL A 26 1.32 1.30 6.53
CA VAL A 26 2.26 0.59 7.41
C VAL A 26 1.52 -0.10 8.54
N TRP A 27 1.64 -1.41 8.58
CA TRP A 27 1.19 -2.27 9.68
C TRP A 27 2.34 -2.49 10.68
N LEU A 28 2.20 -1.92 11.88
CA LEU A 28 3.28 -1.82 12.85
C LEU A 28 3.31 -2.98 13.84
N GLY A 29 3.95 -4.08 13.43
CA GLY A 29 4.29 -5.18 14.33
C GLY A 29 3.34 -6.36 14.24
N THR A 30 3.91 -7.51 13.88
CA THR A 30 3.31 -8.84 13.95
C THR A 30 4.43 -9.85 14.23
N THR A 31 4.14 -11.15 14.18
CA THR A 31 5.11 -12.23 14.36
C THR A 31 5.38 -12.94 13.05
N THR A 32 6.57 -13.54 12.88
CA THR A 32 6.99 -14.24 11.65
C THR A 32 5.97 -15.24 11.12
N PRO A 33 5.30 -16.08 11.95
CA PRO A 33 4.31 -17.03 11.44
C PRO A 33 3.06 -16.40 10.83
N GLN A 34 2.75 -15.14 11.15
CA GLN A 34 1.58 -14.44 10.60
C GLN A 34 1.84 -13.82 9.22
N LEU A 35 3.09 -13.72 8.76
CA LEU A 35 3.42 -12.99 7.53
C LEU A 35 2.72 -13.59 6.30
N GLU A 36 2.83 -14.90 6.10
CA GLU A 36 2.20 -15.60 4.96
C GLU A 36 0.68 -15.61 5.07
N GLU A 37 0.14 -15.77 6.28
CA GLU A 37 -1.30 -15.75 6.55
C GLU A 37 -1.95 -14.41 6.20
N ILE A 38 -1.25 -13.33 6.56
CA ILE A 38 -1.63 -11.96 6.22
C ILE A 38 -1.55 -11.77 4.71
N PHE A 39 -0.43 -12.15 4.08
CA PHE A 39 -0.21 -11.97 2.66
C PHE A 39 -1.23 -12.73 1.80
N TRP A 40 -1.56 -13.97 2.19
CA TRP A 40 -2.60 -14.76 1.53
C TRP A 40 -3.94 -14.05 1.56
N THR A 41 -4.37 -13.57 2.73
CA THR A 41 -5.65 -12.87 2.90
C THR A 41 -5.67 -11.56 2.12
N LEU A 42 -4.58 -10.79 2.14
CA LEU A 42 -4.42 -9.56 1.37
C LEU A 42 -4.64 -9.78 -0.13
N THR A 43 -3.98 -10.79 -0.69
CA THR A 43 -3.99 -11.05 -2.13
C THR A 43 -5.28 -11.73 -2.59
N HIS A 44 -5.75 -12.76 -1.89
CA HIS A 44 -6.89 -13.59 -2.33
C HIS A 44 -8.24 -12.96 -1.99
N ASP A 45 -8.35 -12.30 -0.83
CA ASP A 45 -9.64 -11.79 -0.35
C ASP A 45 -9.80 -10.28 -0.54
N LEU A 46 -8.68 -9.54 -0.56
CA LEU A 46 -8.68 -8.07 -0.60
C LEU A 46 -8.07 -7.48 -1.86
N ASN A 47 -7.55 -8.30 -2.78
CA ASN A 47 -6.92 -7.87 -4.05
C ASN A 47 -5.94 -6.70 -3.83
N THR A 48 -5.13 -6.82 -2.78
CA THR A 48 -4.15 -5.81 -2.36
C THR A 48 -2.79 -6.49 -2.20
N ASP A 49 -1.74 -5.87 -2.70
CA ASP A 49 -0.37 -6.40 -2.65
C ASP A 49 0.49 -5.65 -1.60
N LEU A 50 1.71 -6.14 -1.38
CA LEU A 50 2.72 -5.53 -0.54
C LEU A 50 3.39 -4.33 -1.23
N GLY A 51 3.96 -3.44 -0.42
CA GLY A 51 4.87 -2.39 -0.89
C GLY A 51 6.32 -2.87 -1.04
N GLY A 52 7.19 -2.00 -1.56
CA GLY A 52 8.60 -2.32 -1.82
C GLY A 52 9.56 -1.99 -0.66
N SER A 53 10.52 -2.89 -0.40
CA SER A 53 11.65 -2.63 0.51
C SER A 53 12.95 -3.32 0.06
N GLY A 54 14.12 -2.82 0.47
CA GLY A 54 15.43 -3.35 0.05
C GLY A 54 16.01 -2.67 -1.20
N SER A 55 16.95 -3.30 -1.89
CA SER A 55 17.61 -2.72 -3.07
C SER A 55 16.79 -2.95 -4.35
N ASN A 56 15.62 -2.30 -4.43
CA ASN A 56 14.65 -2.44 -5.53
C ASN A 56 13.93 -1.11 -5.83
N LEU A 57 13.06 -1.12 -6.84
CA LEU A 57 12.06 -0.08 -7.03
C LEU A 57 11.11 -0.09 -5.83
N ARG A 58 10.89 1.08 -5.23
CA ARG A 58 9.99 1.27 -4.09
C ARG A 58 8.62 1.69 -4.56
N THR A 59 7.63 1.59 -3.68
CA THR A 59 6.26 2.04 -3.91
C THR A 59 6.25 3.47 -4.45
N PRO A 60 5.84 3.69 -5.70
CA PRO A 60 5.74 5.03 -6.25
C PRO A 60 4.62 5.81 -5.56
N ALA A 61 4.80 7.13 -5.35
CA ALA A 61 3.73 8.02 -4.88
C ALA A 61 3.53 9.21 -5.82
N SER A 62 2.35 9.82 -5.77
CA SER A 62 2.00 11.01 -6.55
C SER A 62 1.23 12.02 -5.73
N CYS A 63 1.22 13.27 -6.18
CA CYS A 63 0.29 14.27 -5.65
C CYS A 63 -1.13 13.98 -6.16
N LEU A 64 -2.11 14.70 -5.61
CA LEU A 64 -3.52 14.51 -5.96
C LEU A 64 -3.87 14.81 -7.43
N GLY A 65 -3.00 15.50 -8.17
CA GLY A 65 -3.15 15.68 -9.62
C GLY A 65 -4.51 16.22 -10.08
N GLN A 66 -4.99 15.72 -11.21
CA GLN A 66 -6.24 16.17 -11.82
C GLN A 66 -7.50 15.80 -11.02
N SER A 67 -7.39 14.95 -9.98
CA SER A 67 -8.55 14.60 -9.16
C SER A 67 -9.15 15.80 -8.43
N ARG A 68 -8.32 16.78 -8.06
CA ARG A 68 -8.77 17.98 -7.30
C ARG A 68 -7.79 19.16 -7.32
N CYS A 69 -6.94 19.27 -8.34
CA CYS A 69 -6.05 20.43 -8.53
C CYS A 69 -6.13 20.92 -9.98
N GLU A 70 -6.54 22.16 -10.15
CA GLU A 70 -6.62 22.87 -11.43
C GLU A 70 -5.25 23.22 -12.03
N TYR A 71 -4.16 23.03 -11.27
CA TYR A 71 -2.78 23.24 -11.72
C TYR A 71 -2.09 21.95 -12.18
N ALA A 72 -2.79 20.82 -12.24
CA ALA A 72 -2.21 19.57 -12.68
C ALA A 72 -2.00 19.55 -14.21
N CYS A 73 -0.73 19.51 -14.65
CA CYS A 73 -0.37 19.52 -16.07
C CYS A 73 -0.56 18.16 -16.79
N TYR A 74 -0.72 17.06 -16.04
CA TYR A 74 -0.95 15.72 -16.55
C TYR A 74 -1.61 14.86 -15.48
N ASP A 75 -2.05 13.65 -15.83
CA ASP A 75 -2.65 12.71 -14.89
C ASP A 75 -1.57 11.98 -14.07
N THR A 76 -1.24 12.56 -12.92
CA THR A 76 -0.21 12.05 -12.02
C THR A 76 -0.57 10.70 -11.41
N GLN A 77 -1.86 10.46 -11.14
CA GLN A 77 -2.32 9.22 -10.50
C GLN A 77 -2.30 8.07 -11.49
N SER A 78 -2.73 8.30 -12.74
CA SER A 78 -2.69 7.28 -13.79
C SER A 78 -1.27 6.87 -14.15
N LEU A 79 -0.32 7.82 -14.26
CA LEU A 79 1.09 7.49 -14.47
C LEU A 79 1.66 6.69 -13.29
N ASN A 80 1.37 7.12 -12.05
CA ASN A 80 1.81 6.43 -10.85
C ASN A 80 1.33 4.97 -10.83
N TYR A 81 0.03 4.75 -11.04
CA TYR A 81 -0.56 3.41 -11.08
C TYR A 81 0.01 2.55 -12.22
N ALA A 82 0.13 3.11 -13.43
CA ALA A 82 0.65 2.38 -14.58
C ALA A 82 2.10 1.92 -14.36
N MET A 83 2.96 2.80 -13.84
CA MET A 83 4.36 2.47 -13.57
C MET A 83 4.51 1.51 -12.39
N THR A 84 3.63 1.58 -11.40
CA THR A 84 3.57 0.59 -10.31
C THR A 84 3.28 -0.79 -10.91
N LEU A 85 2.25 -0.93 -11.74
CA LEU A 85 1.91 -2.23 -12.35
C LEU A 85 2.96 -2.76 -13.34
N GLU A 86 3.61 -1.88 -14.10
CA GLU A 86 4.58 -2.28 -15.12
C GLU A 86 5.87 -2.86 -14.50
N TYR A 87 6.26 -2.39 -13.31
CA TYR A 87 7.56 -2.70 -12.70
C TYR A 87 7.47 -3.35 -11.32
N GLN A 88 6.30 -3.87 -10.95
CA GLN A 88 6.08 -4.61 -9.70
C GLN A 88 6.02 -6.12 -9.95
#